data_AF-A0A7X6CI19-F1
#
_entry.id   AF-A0A7X6CI19-F1
#
_cell.length_a   1.000
_cell.length_b   1.000
_cell.length_c   1.000
_cell.angle_alpha   90.00
_cell.angle_beta   90.00
_cell.angle_gamma   90.00
#
_symmetry.space_group_name_H-M   'P 1'
#
loop_
_entity.id
_entity.type
_entity.pdbx_description
1 polymer ?
#
loop_
_entity_poly.entity_id
_entity_poly.type
_entity_poly.pdbx_seq_one_letter_code
_entity_poly.pdbx_strand_id
1 'polypeptide(L)' 'MKQFTAIVEREGNGYVSLCPELALASQADNIEEARRNLLEALELFFETVL' A
#
# COMPACT_ATOMS: atom_id res chain seq x y z
N MET A 1 -8.18 -12.78 12.48
CA MET A 1 -8.09 -11.81 11.37
C MET A 1 -6.98 -10.84 11.72
N LYS A 2 -5.98 -10.64 10.85
CA LYS A 2 -4.92 -9.64 11.07
C LYS A 2 -5.40 -8.30 10.50
N GLN A 3 -5.11 -7.21 11.21
CA GLN A 3 -5.43 -5.85 10.78
C GLN A 3 -4.12 -5.09 10.67
N PHE A 4 -3.95 -4.37 9.56
CA PHE A 4 -2.78 -3.54 9.26
C PHE A 4 -3.21 -2.10 9.06
N THR A 5 -2.30 -1.17 9.29
CA THR A 5 -2.52 0.26 9.08
C THR A 5 -1.94 0.69 7.75
N ALA A 6 -2.74 1.38 6.93
CA ALA A 6 -2.25 2.05 5.73
C ALA A 6 -2.24 3.55 5.97
N ILE A 7 -1.08 4.18 5.74
CA ILE A 7 -0.93 5.64 5.70
C ILE A 7 -0.92 6.02 4.21
N VAL A 8 -1.70 7.02 3.82
CA VAL A 8 -1.69 7.55 2.45
C VAL A 8 -1.37 9.04 2.50
N GLU A 9 -0.30 9.43 1.82
CA GLU A 9 0.21 10.79 1.80
C GLU A 9 0.25 11.31 0.37
N ARG A 10 0.00 12.62 0.20
CA ARG A 10 0.15 13.27 -1.10
C ARG A 10 1.61 13.66 -1.27
N GLU A 11 2.28 13.08 -2.26
CA GLU A 11 3.66 13.42 -2.60
C GLU A 11 3.73 14.00 -4.02
N GLY A 12 4.18 15.25 -4.12
CA GLY A 12 4.25 15.97 -5.39
C GLY A 12 2.87 16.09 -6.06
N ASN A 13 2.71 15.44 -7.22
CA ASN A 13 1.46 15.40 -7.98
C ASN A 13 0.64 14.13 -7.78
N GLY A 14 1.14 13.16 -7.01
CA GLY A 14 0.48 11.88 -6.76
C GLY A 14 0.32 11.56 -5.28
N TYR A 15 0.10 10.28 -5.00
CA TYR A 15 -0.13 9.73 -3.67
C TYR A 15 0.78 8.53 -3.44
N VAL A 16 1.42 8.48 -2.29
CA VAL A 16 2.15 7.31 -1.79
C VAL A 16 1.33 6.70 -0.68
N SER A 17 1.21 5.38 -0.69
CA SER A 17 0.63 4.63 0.43
C SER A 17 1.64 3.67 1.02
N LEU A 18 1.63 3.53 2.34
CA LEU A 18 2.60 2.77 3.13
C LEU A 18 1.84 1.91 4.15
N CYS A 19 2.22 0.65 4.26
CA CYS A 19 1.92 -0.24 5.37
C CYS A 19 3.17 -0.33 6.27
N PRO A 20 3.26 0.46 7.36
CA PRO A 20 4.47 0.54 8.18
C PRO A 20 4.90 -0.80 8.79
N GLU A 21 3.93 -1.65 9.15
CA GLU A 21 4.16 -2.95 9.80
C GLU A 21 4.90 -3.95 8.91
N LEU A 22 4.83 -3.77 7.60
CA LEU A 22 5.44 -4.66 6.61
C LEU A 22 6.51 -3.96 5.76
N ALA A 23 6.73 -2.66 5.97
CA ALA A 23 7.58 -1.81 5.15
C ALA A 23 7.23 -1.92 3.64
N LEU A 24 5.95 -2.09 3.32
CA LEU A 24 5.44 -2.17 1.95
C LEU A 24 4.81 -0.84 1.55
N ALA A 25 5.13 -0.37 0.35
CA ALA A 25 4.60 0.88 -0.18
C ALA A 25 4.14 0.72 -1.63
N SER A 26 3.25 1.61 -2.05
CA SER A 26 2.81 1.78 -3.43
C SER A 26 2.65 3.27 -3.75
N GLN A 27 2.60 3.63 -5.03
CA GLN A 27 2.32 4.99 -5.49
C GLN A 27 1.28 4.98 -6.62
N ALA A 28 0.49 6.04 -6.73
CA ALA A 28 -0.42 6.28 -7.84
C ALA A 28 -0.76 7.78 -8.01
N ASP A 29 -1.47 8.13 -9.09
CA ASP A 29 -1.89 9.52 -9.34
C ASP A 29 -3.07 9.97 -8.46
N ASN A 30 -3.84 9.04 -7.91
CA ASN A 30 -4.98 9.32 -7.03
C ASN A 30 -5.03 8.37 -5.82
N ILE A 31 -5.74 8.81 -4.77
CA ILE A 31 -5.83 8.10 -3.49
C ILE A 31 -6.42 6.68 -3.58
N GLU A 32 -7.42 6.49 -4.45
CA GLU A 32 -8.11 5.20 -4.60
C GLU A 32 -7.21 4.15 -5.26
N GLU A 33 -6.43 4.58 -6.24
CA GLU A 33 -5.46 3.74 -6.92
C GLU A 33 -4.26 3.41 -6.03
N ALA A 34 -3.74 4.37 -5.25
CA ALA A 34 -2.66 4.10 -4.30
C ALA A 34 -3.09 3.01 -3.30
N ARG A 35 -4.32 3.12 -2.76
CA ARG A 35 -4.90 2.08 -1.88
C ARG A 35 -5.00 0.72 -2.57
N ARG A 36 -5.52 0.66 -3.80
CA ARG A 36 -5.64 -0.60 -4.56
C ARG A 36 -4.28 -1.24 -4.80
N ASN A 37 -3.30 -0.45 -5.24
CA ASN A 37 -1.95 -0.92 -5.51
C ASN A 37 -1.28 -1.46 -4.24
N LEU A 38 -1.54 -0.86 -3.07
CA LEU A 38 -1.04 -1.38 -1.79
C LEU A 38 -1.70 -2.71 -1.40
N LEU A 39 -3.00 -2.88 -1.66
CA LEU A 39 -3.69 -4.16 -1.44
C LEU A 39 -3.11 -5.26 -2.33
N GLU A 40 -2.88 -4.99 -3.61
CA GLU A 40 -2.22 -5.94 -4.53
C GLU A 40 -0.80 -6.28 -4.05
N ALA A 41 -0.02 -5.29 -3.60
CA ALA A 41 1.30 -5.53 -3.03
C ALA A 41 1.26 -6.41 -1.76
N LEU A 42 0.24 -6.24 -0.92
CA LEU A 42 0.01 -7.09 0.26
C LEU A 42 -0.36 -8.52 -0.15
N GLU A 43 -1.24 -8.68 -1.13
CA GLU A 43 -1.63 -9.99 -1.67
C GLU A 43 -0.39 -10.74 -2.19
N LEU A 44 0.40 -10.09 -3.05
CA LEU A 44 1.65 -10.67 -3.59
C LEU A 44 2.68 -11.00 -2.48
N PHE A 45 2.81 -10.14 -1.47
CA PHE A 45 3.70 -10.41 -0.34
C PHE A 45 3.30 -11.68 0.41
N PHE A 46 1.99 -11.87 0.66
CA PHE A 46 1.52 -13.06 1.36
C PHE A 46 1.49 -14.31 0.49
N GLU A 47 1.32 -14.18 -0.83
CA GLU A 47 1.45 -15.31 -1.77
C GLU A 47 2.88 -15.83 -1.90
N THR A 48 3.89 -14.98 -1.70
CA THR A 48 5.31 -15.34 -1.90
C THR A 48 6.04 -15.76 -0.63
N VAL A 49 5.55 -15.34 0.54
CA VAL A 49 6.17 -15.62 1.85
C VAL A 49 5.55 -16.85 2.54
N LEU A 50 4.41 -17.35 2.07
CA LEU A 50 3.70 -18.52 2.61
C LEU A 50 3.80 -19.76 1.72
#